data_AF-A0A1V4JQ96-F1
#
_entry.id   AF-A0A1V4JQ96-F1
#
_cell.length_a   1.000
_cell.length_b   1.000
_cell.length_c   1.000
_cell.angle_alpha   90.00
_cell.angle_beta   90.00
_cell.angle_gamma   90.00
#
_symmetry.space_group_name_H-M   'P 1'
#
loop_
_entity.id
_entity.type
_entity.pdbx_description
1 polymer ?
#
loop_
_entity_poly.entity_id
_entity_poly.type
_entity_poly.pdbx_seq_one_letter_code
_entity_poly.pdbx_strand_id
1 'polypeptide(L)'
;MPDAGDFTGNSISSIEKQVWREYPWAEYLVLQDNDLRAVKRRSLEGLLLLKHLDLSFNKILVIEERAFEPLPFLQLINLGGNLITQIRNGTFQAWHGMRFLRKLGDPSTSSR
;
A
#
# COMPACT_ATOMS: atom_id res chain seq x y z
N MET A 1 18.76 4.65 12.89
CA MET A 1 18.16 5.80 12.18
C MET A 1 16.69 5.44 11.91
N PRO A 2 15.74 5.88 12.75
CA PRO A 2 14.38 5.32 12.77
C PRO A 2 13.40 5.83 11.70
N ASP A 3 13.78 6.76 10.81
CA ASP A 3 12.76 7.54 10.07
C ASP A 3 12.77 7.41 8.54
N ALA A 4 13.44 6.41 7.93
CA ALA A 4 13.59 6.36 6.46
C ALA A 4 12.33 5.96 5.67
N GLY A 5 11.16 5.91 6.31
CA GLY A 5 9.92 5.40 5.72
C GLY A 5 8.76 6.38 5.67
N ASP A 6 8.88 7.59 6.22
CA ASP A 6 7.76 8.55 6.25
C ASP A 6 7.87 9.59 5.13
N PHE A 7 6.92 9.52 4.20
CA PHE A 7 6.74 10.42 3.07
C PHE A 7 5.37 11.10 3.12
N THR A 8 4.77 11.25 4.30
CA THR A 8 3.45 11.84 4.49
C THR A 8 3.38 13.28 3.98
N GLY A 9 2.24 13.68 3.39
CA GLY A 9 1.95 15.07 3.06
C GLY A 9 2.76 15.62 1.87
N ASN A 10 3.28 14.74 1.02
CA ASN A 10 4.00 15.13 -0.19
C ASN A 10 3.06 15.11 -1.42
N SER A 11 3.57 15.54 -2.57
CA SER A 11 2.82 15.53 -3.84
C SER A 11 3.17 14.32 -4.71
N ILE A 12 3.45 13.15 -4.10
CA ILE A 12 3.87 11.97 -4.86
C ILE A 12 2.67 11.43 -5.66
N SER A 13 2.71 11.59 -6.97
CA SER A 13 1.64 11.13 -7.88
C SER A 13 1.86 9.73 -8.46
N SER A 14 3.11 9.25 -8.44
CA SER A 14 3.48 7.93 -8.94
C SER A 14 4.74 7.40 -8.28
N ILE A 15 4.78 6.10 -8.02
CA ILE A 15 5.97 5.40 -7.55
C ILE A 15 6.66 4.76 -8.77
N GLU A 16 7.81 5.31 -9.15
CA GLU A 16 8.62 4.79 -10.24
C GLU A 16 9.26 3.45 -9.89
N LYS A 17 9.68 2.71 -10.93
CA LYS A 17 10.34 1.42 -10.73
C LYS A 17 11.66 1.65 -10.00
N GLN A 18 11.99 0.76 -9.06
CA GLN A 18 13.30 0.71 -8.39
C GLN A 18 13.62 1.86 -7.43
N VAL A 19 12.69 2.79 -7.17
CA VAL A 19 12.88 3.89 -6.20
C VAL A 19 13.32 3.38 -4.83
N TRP A 20 12.87 2.19 -4.45
CA TRP A 20 13.14 1.61 -3.14
C TRP A 20 14.43 0.82 -3.03
N ARG A 21 15.26 0.75 -4.09
CA ARG A 21 16.53 0.01 -4.05
C ARG A 21 17.54 0.56 -3.06
N GLU A 22 17.43 1.86 -2.75
CA GLU A 22 18.25 2.52 -1.73
C GLU A 22 17.76 2.24 -0.29
N TYR A 23 16.55 1.69 -0.16
CA TYR A 23 15.90 1.40 1.12
C TYR A 23 15.46 -0.07 1.25
N PRO A 24 16.33 -1.06 0.95
CA PRO A 24 15.95 -2.48 0.98
C PRO A 24 15.60 -2.98 2.39
N TRP A 25 16.00 -2.21 3.41
CA TRP A 25 15.83 -2.50 4.82
C TRP A 25 14.55 -1.89 5.44
N ALA A 26 13.76 -1.15 4.65
CA ALA A 26 12.54 -0.52 5.16
C ALA A 26 11.51 -1.55 5.60
N GLU A 27 11.14 -1.52 6.88
CA GLU A 27 10.05 -2.34 7.44
C GLU A 27 8.70 -1.62 7.46
N TYR A 28 8.75 -0.28 7.44
CA TYR A 28 7.59 0.61 7.49
C TYR A 28 7.72 1.63 6.35
N LEU A 29 6.63 1.81 5.61
CA LEU A 29 6.52 2.82 4.56
C LEU A 29 5.18 3.54 4.69
N VAL A 30 5.25 4.84 4.92
CA VAL A 30 4.10 5.73 5.08
C VAL A 30 4.10 6.70 3.91
N LEU A 31 3.11 6.56 3.05
CA LEU A 31 2.84 7.42 1.89
C LEU A 31 1.48 8.11 2.06
N GLN A 32 1.05 8.29 3.31
CA GLN A 32 -0.21 8.92 3.64
C GLN A 32 -0.30 10.34 3.04
N ASP A 33 -1.50 10.77 2.66
CA ASP A 33 -1.75 12.16 2.23
C ASP A 33 -0.85 12.58 1.05
N ASN A 34 -0.93 11.81 -0.03
CA ASN A 34 -0.22 12.04 -1.29
C ASN A 34 -1.21 11.96 -2.47
N ASP A 35 -0.70 12.07 -3.71
CA ASP A 35 -1.50 12.12 -4.93
C ASP A 35 -1.51 10.80 -5.73
N LEU A 36 -1.17 9.67 -5.10
CA LEU A 36 -1.05 8.38 -5.80
C LEU A 36 -2.39 7.97 -6.41
N ARG A 37 -2.39 7.65 -7.71
CA ARG A 37 -3.61 7.26 -8.45
C ARG A 37 -3.73 5.77 -8.71
N ALA A 38 -2.63 5.04 -8.63
CA ALA A 38 -2.60 3.60 -8.85
C ALA A 38 -1.43 2.95 -8.11
N VAL A 39 -1.61 1.69 -7.71
CA VAL A 39 -0.52 0.83 -7.24
C VAL A 39 -0.23 -0.19 -8.33
N LYS A 40 0.95 -0.07 -8.97
CA LYS A 40 1.35 -0.96 -10.07
C LYS A 40 2.12 -2.16 -9.56
N ARG A 41 2.14 -3.26 -10.32
CA ARG A 41 2.85 -4.51 -10.01
C ARG A 41 4.31 -4.33 -9.59
N ARG A 42 4.97 -3.32 -10.16
CA ARG A 42 6.40 -3.06 -9.93
C ARG A 42 6.69 -1.83 -9.07
N SER A 43 5.67 -1.14 -8.58
CA SER A 43 5.84 0.07 -7.78
C SER A 43 6.50 -0.18 -6.44
N LEU A 44 6.41 -1.40 -5.91
CA LEU A 44 6.93 -1.76 -4.58
C LEU A 44 8.10 -2.76 -4.66
N GLU A 45 8.70 -2.93 -5.84
CA GLU A 45 9.91 -3.76 -6.02
C GLU A 45 11.07 -3.23 -5.17
N GLY A 46 11.77 -4.15 -4.48
CA GLY A 46 12.96 -3.84 -3.66
C GLY A 46 12.67 -3.73 -2.17
N LEU A 47 11.41 -3.56 -1.77
CA LEU A 47 10.96 -3.49 -0.37
C LEU A 47 10.79 -4.88 0.25
N LEU A 48 11.84 -5.69 0.20
CA LEU A 48 11.78 -7.11 0.56
C LEU A 48 11.48 -7.36 2.03
N LEU A 49 11.77 -6.40 2.93
CA LEU A 49 11.55 -6.52 4.37
C LEU A 49 10.32 -5.74 4.87
N LEU A 50 9.52 -5.17 3.95
CA LEU A 50 8.40 -4.31 4.34
C LEU A 50 7.31 -5.13 5.03
N LYS A 51 6.92 -4.65 6.22
CA LYS A 51 5.85 -5.24 7.05
C LYS A 51 4.62 -4.35 7.07
N HIS A 52 4.78 -3.04 7.01
CA HIS A 52 3.67 -2.08 7.12
C HIS A 52 3.72 -1.06 5.98
N LEU A 53 2.59 -0.92 5.29
CA LEU A 53 2.41 0.03 4.21
C LEU A 53 1.17 0.89 4.45
N ASP A 54 1.37 2.18 4.64
CA ASP A 54 0.28 3.14 4.69
C ASP A 54 0.18 3.91 3.36
N LEU A 55 -0.93 3.72 2.65
CA LEU A 55 -1.29 4.41 1.42
C LEU A 55 -2.58 5.22 1.61
N SER A 56 -2.96 5.51 2.85
CA SER A 56 -4.22 6.18 3.14
C SER A 56 -4.25 7.63 2.65
N PHE A 57 -5.45 8.17 2.46
CA PHE A 57 -5.66 9.54 2.00
C PHE A 57 -4.90 9.87 0.71
N ASN A 58 -4.88 8.93 -0.22
CA ASN A 58 -4.40 9.12 -1.59
C ASN A 58 -5.59 9.16 -2.57
N LYS A 59 -5.31 9.16 -3.88
CA LYS A 59 -6.32 9.16 -4.95
C LYS A 59 -6.36 7.84 -5.70
N ILE A 60 -6.02 6.72 -5.04
CA ILE A 60 -5.83 5.43 -5.70
C ILE A 60 -7.18 4.94 -6.23
N LEU A 61 -7.28 4.76 -7.55
CA LEU A 61 -8.46 4.21 -8.22
C LEU A 61 -8.28 2.72 -8.55
N VAL A 62 -7.04 2.33 -8.88
CA VAL A 62 -6.73 1.00 -9.40
C VAL A 62 -5.52 0.41 -8.66
N ILE A 63 -5.66 -0.84 -8.24
CA ILE A 63 -4.56 -1.68 -7.80
C ILE A 63 -4.40 -2.79 -8.86
N GLU A 64 -3.21 -2.87 -9.46
CA GLU A 64 -2.93 -3.91 -10.45
C GLU A 64 -2.95 -5.31 -9.82
N GLU A 65 -3.24 -6.33 -10.63
CA GLU A 65 -3.13 -7.72 -10.18
C GLU A 65 -1.68 -7.98 -9.73
N ARG A 66 -1.52 -8.66 -8.59
CA ARG A 66 -0.21 -8.97 -8.00
C ARG A 66 0.63 -7.73 -7.64
N ALA A 67 -0.01 -6.57 -7.43
CA ALA A 67 0.64 -5.34 -6.93
C ALA A 67 1.52 -5.53 -5.69
N PHE A 68 1.16 -6.48 -4.83
CA PHE A 68 1.84 -6.76 -3.57
C PHE A 68 2.67 -8.06 -3.59
N GLU A 69 2.81 -8.71 -4.74
CA GLU A 69 3.65 -9.92 -4.93
C GLU A 69 5.13 -9.69 -4.54
N PRO A 70 5.74 -8.50 -4.77
CA PRO A 70 7.12 -8.24 -4.35
C PRO A 70 7.35 -8.14 -2.83
N LEU A 71 6.28 -8.19 -2.01
CA LEU A 71 6.34 -7.91 -0.57
C LEU A 71 6.05 -9.16 0.27
N PRO A 72 7.01 -10.08 0.41
CA PRO A 72 6.78 -11.41 1.00
C PRO A 72 6.47 -11.38 2.51
N PHE A 73 6.88 -10.32 3.22
CA PHE A 73 6.66 -10.18 4.66
C PHE A 73 5.62 -9.12 5.02
N LEU A 74 4.84 -8.65 4.04
CA LEU A 74 3.86 -7.61 4.29
C LEU A 74 2.75 -8.12 5.22
N GLN A 75 2.52 -7.35 6.29
CA GLN A 75 1.61 -7.70 7.37
C GLN A 75 0.37 -6.81 7.36
N LEU A 76 0.57 -5.51 7.09
CA LEU A 76 -0.50 -4.52 7.15
C LEU A 76 -0.45 -3.60 5.93
N ILE A 77 -1.62 -3.40 5.32
CA ILE A 77 -1.83 -2.31 4.37
C ILE A 77 -3.01 -1.45 4.83
N ASN A 78 -2.78 -0.14 4.90
CA ASN A 78 -3.85 0.84 5.04
C ASN A 78 -4.16 1.49 3.67
N LEU A 79 -5.38 1.29 3.17
CA LEU A 79 -5.88 1.90 1.92
C LEU A 79 -7.05 2.88 2.17
N GLY A 80 -7.29 3.26 3.43
CA GLY A 80 -8.41 4.13 3.80
C GLY A 80 -8.36 5.49 3.10
N GLY A 81 -9.51 6.09 2.82
CA GLY A 81 -9.55 7.42 2.19
C GLY A 81 -9.06 7.47 0.74
N ASN A 82 -9.05 6.35 0.03
CA ASN A 82 -8.78 6.28 -1.42
C ASN A 82 -10.08 6.20 -2.24
N LEU A 83 -9.94 6.17 -3.57
CA LEU A 83 -11.03 6.13 -4.55
C LEU A 83 -11.21 4.74 -5.18
N ILE A 84 -10.82 3.69 -4.45
CA ILE A 84 -10.85 2.31 -4.94
C ILE A 84 -12.30 1.85 -5.05
N THR A 85 -12.76 1.59 -6.27
CA THR A 85 -14.12 1.11 -6.55
C THR A 85 -14.19 -0.42 -6.63
N GLN A 86 -13.08 -1.08 -6.96
CA GLN A 86 -13.01 -2.52 -7.14
C GLN A 86 -11.65 -3.07 -6.71
N ILE A 87 -11.66 -4.23 -6.07
CA ILE A 87 -10.46 -5.03 -5.80
C ILE A 87 -10.58 -6.31 -6.60
N ARG A 88 -9.65 -6.54 -7.53
CA ARG A 88 -9.67 -7.72 -8.41
C ARG A 88 -9.28 -8.99 -7.64
N ASN A 89 -9.84 -10.13 -8.04
CA ASN A 89 -9.35 -11.43 -7.58
C ASN A 89 -7.85 -11.53 -7.87
N GLY A 90 -7.09 -12.00 -6.89
CA GLY A 90 -5.65 -12.15 -7.00
C GLY A 90 -4.82 -10.90 -6.64
N THR A 91 -5.45 -9.76 -6.31
CA THR A 91 -4.73 -8.57 -5.81
C THR A 91 -3.89 -8.89 -4.57
N PHE A 92 -4.38 -9.79 -3.72
CA PHE A 92 -3.71 -10.25 -2.49
C PHE A 92 -3.27 -11.73 -2.54
N GLN A 93 -3.14 -12.33 -3.73
CA GLN A 93 -2.93 -13.78 -3.88
C GLN A 93 -1.59 -14.28 -3.33
N ALA A 94 -0.58 -13.41 -3.26
CA ALA A 94 0.76 -13.76 -2.79
C ALA A 94 0.87 -13.87 -1.26
N TRP A 95 -0.20 -13.59 -0.51
CA TRP A 95 -0.17 -13.51 0.95
C TRP A 95 -0.45 -14.87 1.58
N HIS A 96 0.59 -15.69 1.70
CA HIS A 96 0.50 -17.07 2.17
C HIS A 96 0.30 -17.25 3.69
N GLY A 97 -0.01 -16.21 4.48
CA GLY A 97 -0.03 -16.42 5.94
C GLY A 97 -0.58 -15.35 6.88
N MET A 98 -1.31 -14.31 6.47
CA MET A 98 -1.79 -13.32 7.44
C MET A 98 -3.30 -13.02 7.48
N ARG A 99 -3.72 -12.81 8.73
CA ARG A 99 -5.06 -12.46 9.22
C ARG A 99 -5.27 -10.94 9.14
N PHE A 100 -6.50 -10.58 8.79
CA PHE A 100 -7.15 -9.26 8.87
C PHE A 100 -6.84 -8.21 7.79
N LEU A 101 -7.77 -8.14 6.84
CA LEU A 101 -8.00 -7.01 5.96
C LEU A 101 -9.01 -6.09 6.67
N ARG A 102 -8.59 -4.92 7.17
CA ARG A 102 -9.56 -3.86 7.53
C ARG A 102 -10.05 -3.25 6.23
N LYS A 103 -11.05 -3.92 5.66
CA LYS A 103 -11.72 -3.51 4.43
C LYS A 103 -12.35 -2.14 4.64
N LEU A 104 -12.26 -1.33 3.59
CA LEU A 104 -12.82 0.00 3.37
C LEU A 104 -14.08 0.28 4.21
N GLY A 105 -14.16 1.50 4.75
CA GLY A 105 -15.28 2.02 5.53
C GLY A 105 -16.62 1.44 5.08
N ASP A 106 -17.17 0.60 5.96
CA ASP A 106 -18.52 0.10 5.81
C ASP A 106 -19.47 1.25 6.16
N PRO A 107 -20.38 1.67 5.26
CA PRO A 107 -21.44 2.61 5.61
C PRO A 107 -22.37 2.06 6.71
N SER A 108 -22.22 0.80 7.12
CA SER A 108 -23.03 0.17 8.17
C SER A 108 -22.67 0.56 9.61
N THR A 109 -21.62 1.36 9.87
CA THR A 109 -21.52 2.09 11.16
C THR A 109 -22.35 3.38 11.12
N SER A 110 -23.58 3.25 10.67
CA SER A 110 -24.69 4.14 11.03
C SER A 110 -25.88 3.24 11.32
N SER A 111 -25.80 2.52 12.43
CA SER A 111 -27.00 1.92 13.01
C SER A 111 -26.98 2.08 14.53
N ARG A 112 -27.90 2.94 14.98
CA ARG A 112 -28.43 3.16 16.34
C ARG A 112 -27.68 4.12 17.24
#